data_AF-A0A3D8TY79-F1
#
_entry.id   AF-A0A3D8TY79-F1
#
_cell.length_a   1.000
_cell.length_b   1.000
_cell.length_c   1.000
_cell.angle_alpha   90.00
_cell.angle_beta   90.00
_cell.angle_gamma   90.00
#
_symmetry.space_group_name_H-M   'P 1'
#
loop_
_entity.id
_entity.type
_entity.pdbx_description
1 polymer ?
#
loop_
_entity_poly.entity_id
_entity_poly.type
_entity_poly.pdbx_seq_one_letter_code
_entity_poly.pdbx_strand_id
1 'polypeptide(L)' 'MTDESTNAAAAMPPYAKREPKRREFHGDVFEDDYEWMRDKDSDDVRSYVAAENQYCERRMAHLADF' A
#
# COMPACT_ATOMS: atom_id res chain seq x y z
N MET A 1 -24.78 11.37 -20.44
CA MET A 1 -24.67 10.30 -19.44
C MET A 1 -23.40 9.55 -19.79
N THR A 2 -22.26 10.14 -19.45
CA THR A 2 -20.93 9.71 -19.87
C THR A 2 -20.15 9.32 -18.63
N ASP A 3 -19.60 8.11 -18.72
CA ASP A 3 -18.82 7.33 -17.77
C ASP A 3 -17.81 8.16 -16.92
N GLU A 4 -18.24 8.64 -15.75
CA GLU A 4 -17.38 9.26 -14.73
C GLU A 4 -16.78 8.21 -13.78
N SER A 5 -17.25 6.96 -13.88
CA SER A 5 -16.92 5.85 -12.99
C SER A 5 -15.58 5.19 -13.29
N THR A 6 -15.03 5.36 -14.50
CA THR A 6 -13.77 4.70 -14.89
C THR A 6 -12.52 5.43 -14.38
N ASN A 7 -12.59 6.73 -14.05
CA ASN A 7 -11.41 7.52 -13.65
C ASN A 7 -11.17 7.59 -12.12
N ALA A 8 -12.22 7.42 -11.30
CA ALA A 8 -12.13 7.55 -9.84
C ALA A 8 -11.50 6.32 -9.16
N ALA A 9 -11.79 5.10 -9.63
CA ALA A 9 -11.23 3.86 -9.07
C ALA A 9 -9.72 3.75 -9.29
N ALA A 10 -9.20 4.43 -10.31
CA ALA A 10 -7.79 4.50 -10.59
C ALA A 10 -7.06 5.49 -9.65
N ALA A 11 -7.72 6.47 -9.02
CA ALA A 11 -7.04 7.54 -8.29
C ALA A 11 -6.72 7.25 -6.81
N MET A 12 -7.10 6.09 -6.28
CA MET A 12 -6.95 5.77 -4.85
C MET A 12 -5.68 4.97 -4.56
N PRO A 13 -4.96 5.27 -3.47
CA PRO A 13 -3.81 4.47 -3.05
C PRO A 13 -4.26 3.06 -2.64
N PRO A 14 -3.40 2.04 -2.80
CA PRO A 14 -3.74 0.70 -2.35
C PRO A 14 -3.84 0.66 -0.82
N TYR A 15 -4.81 -0.10 -0.31
CA TYR A 15 -5.00 -0.25 1.14
C TYR A 15 -4.12 -1.39 1.67
N ALA A 16 -3.30 -1.09 2.66
CA ALA A 16 -2.56 -2.10 3.42
C ALA A 16 -3.53 -2.98 4.24
N LYS A 17 -3.36 -4.30 4.15
CA LYS A 17 -4.03 -5.22 5.08
C LYS A 17 -3.51 -5.01 6.51
N ARG A 18 -4.42 -5.14 7.48
CA ARG A 18 -4.11 -5.08 8.92
C ARG A 18 -4.14 -6.49 9.47
N GLU A 19 -3.00 -6.96 9.96
CA GLU A 19 -2.83 -8.28 10.58
C GLU A 19 -2.19 -8.09 11.96
N PRO A 20 -3.00 -7.95 13.03
CA PRO A 20 -2.48 -7.64 14.36
C PRO A 20 -1.42 -8.64 14.81
N LYS A 21 -0.19 -8.17 14.98
CA LYS A 21 0.92 -8.97 15.51
C LYS A 21 1.37 -8.40 16.85
N ARG A 22 1.13 -9.15 17.92
CA ARG A 22 1.66 -8.80 19.24
C ARG A 22 3.19 -8.93 19.27
N ARG A 23 3.85 -7.87 19.75
CA ARG A 23 5.27 -7.81 20.07
C ARG A 23 5.43 -7.40 21.52
N GLU A 24 6.48 -7.92 22.16
CA GLU A 24 6.82 -7.60 23.53
C GLU A 24 8.28 -7.19 23.62
N PHE A 25 8.55 -6.03 24.22
CA PHE A 25 9.91 -5.50 24.37
C PHE A 25 10.02 -4.76 25.70
N HIS A 26 10.97 -5.17 26.55
CA HIS A 26 11.17 -4.62 27.90
C HIS A 26 9.91 -4.58 28.79
N GLY A 27 9.01 -5.55 28.63
CA GLY A 27 7.75 -5.62 29.38
C GLY A 27 6.62 -4.79 28.79
N ASP A 28 6.89 -4.01 27.74
CA ASP A 28 5.86 -3.31 26.97
C ASP A 28 5.31 -4.22 25.88
N VAL A 29 3.99 -4.28 25.79
CA VAL A 29 3.27 -5.03 24.76
C VAL A 29 2.70 -4.06 23.74
N PHE A 30 3.00 -4.30 22.47
CA PHE A 30 2.54 -3.50 21.34
C PHE A 30 1.93 -4.41 20.26
N GLU A 31 0.82 -3.98 19.66
CA GLU A 31 0.24 -4.62 18.48
C GLU A 31 0.70 -3.89 17.22
N ASP A 32 1.45 -4.58 16.38
CA ASP A 32 1.86 -4.10 15.07
C ASP A 32 1.01 -4.76 13.98
N ASP A 33 0.02 -4.03 13.47
CA ASP A 33 -0.86 -4.50 12.39
C ASP A 33 -0.15 -4.71 11.06
N TYR A 34 1.08 -4.20 10.91
CA TYR A 34 1.83 -4.16 9.66
C TYR A 34 3.18 -4.88 9.74
N GLU A 35 3.40 -5.70 10.78
CA GLU A 35 4.64 -6.49 10.92
C GLU A 35 4.90 -7.39 9.69
N TRP A 36 3.85 -7.81 8.98
CA TRP A 36 3.95 -8.56 7.72
C TRP A 36 4.77 -7.82 6.64
N MET A 37 4.81 -6.48 6.66
CA MET A 37 5.61 -5.67 5.73
C MET A 37 7.12 -5.75 5.98
N ARG A 38 7.55 -6.31 7.11
CA ARG A 38 8.96 -6.44 7.46
C ARG A 38 9.69 -7.46 6.59
N ASP A 39 8.98 -8.49 6.13
CA ASP A 39 9.54 -9.53 5.26
C ASP A 39 9.55 -9.06 3.80
N LYS A 40 10.70 -8.57 3.35
CA LYS A 40 10.88 -8.05 1.98
C LYS A 40 10.78 -9.13 0.91
N ASP A 41 10.92 -10.40 1.28
CA ASP A 41 10.88 -11.49 0.32
C ASP A 41 9.48 -12.09 0.12
N SER A 42 8.55 -11.77 1.02
CA SER A 42 7.15 -12.18 0.98
C SER A 42 6.42 -11.65 -0.26
N ASP A 43 5.61 -12.52 -0.87
CA ASP A 43 4.74 -12.19 -2.00
C ASP A 43 3.75 -11.08 -1.65
N ASP A 44 3.26 -11.03 -0.41
CA ASP A 44 2.33 -9.99 0.05
C ASP A 44 2.99 -8.61 0.00
N VAL A 45 4.25 -8.51 0.43
CA VAL A 45 5.01 -7.26 0.45
C VAL A 45 5.34 -6.83 -0.96
N ARG A 46 5.80 -7.75 -1.80
CA ARG A 46 6.09 -7.47 -3.22
C ARG A 46 4.85 -6.99 -3.95
N SER A 47 3.70 -7.64 -3.73
CA SER A 47 2.42 -7.28 -4.34
C SER A 47 1.98 -5.88 -3.92
N TYR A 48 2.02 -5.58 -2.62
CA TYR A 48 1.61 -4.27 -2.11
C TYR A 48 2.52 -3.14 -2.60
N VAL A 49 3.85 -3.35 -2.57
CA VAL A 49 4.82 -2.36 -3.08
C VAL A 49 4.66 -2.13 -4.58
N ALA A 50 4.40 -3.19 -5.37
CA ALA A 50 4.12 -3.04 -6.79
C ALA A 50 2.86 -2.19 -7.06
N ALA A 51 1.80 -2.39 -6.26
CA ALA A 51 0.59 -1.58 -6.34
C ALA A 51 0.84 -0.11 -5.97
N GLU A 52 1.62 0.15 -4.91
CA GLU A 52 2.04 1.51 -4.52
C GLU A 52 2.86 2.19 -5.63
N ASN A 53 3.78 1.47 -6.27
CA ASN A 53 4.57 2.00 -7.39
C ASN A 53 3.68 2.36 -8.59
N GLN A 54 2.75 1.49 -8.97
CA GLN A 54 1.80 1.78 -10.06
C GLN A 54 0.91 2.99 -9.74
N TYR A 55 0.48 3.12 -8.49
CA TYR A 55 -0.25 4.30 -8.04
C TYR A 55 0.61 5.57 -8.19
N CYS A 56 1.86 5.52 -7.74
CA CYS A 56 2.81 6.63 -7.85
C CYS A 56 3.06 7.05 -9.31
N GLU A 57 3.39 6.09 -10.17
CA GLU A 57 3.60 6.31 -11.61
C GLU A 57 2.40 7.02 -12.24
N ARG A 58 1.20 6.53 -11.97
CA ARG A 58 -0.04 7.10 -12.52
C ARG A 58 -0.34 8.48 -11.96
N ARG A 59 -0.03 8.74 -10.69
CA ARG A 59 -0.18 10.07 -10.07
C ARG A 59 0.83 11.07 -10.62
N MET A 60 2.05 10.63 -10.92
CA MET A 60 3.13 11.48 -11.44
C MET A 60 3.12 11.64 -12.96
N ALA A 61 2.39 10.81 -13.69
CA ALA A 61 2.37 10.81 -15.16
C ALA A 61 2.15 12.20 -15.78
N HIS A 62 1.27 13.02 -15.19
CA HIS A 62 0.98 14.37 -15.67
C HIS A 62 2.13 15.38 -15.51
N LEU A 63 3.18 15.03 -14.75
CA LEU A 63 4.35 15.88 -14.51
C LEU A 63 5.56 15.49 -15.37
N ALA A 64 5.50 14.38 -16.11
CA ALA A 64 6.66 13.79 -16.77
C ALA A 64 7.14 14.55 -18.03
N ASP A 65 6.28 15.38 -18.63
CA ASP A 65 6.53 16.07 -19.90
C ASP A 65 6.87 17.57 -19.74
N PHE A 66 7.15 18.03 -18.51
CA PHE A 66 7.64 19.39 -18.22
C PHE A 66 9.17 19.42 -18.13
#